data_AF-A0A2T3JPI7-F1
#
_entry.id   AF-A0A2T3JPI7-F1
#
_cell.length_a   1.000
_cell.length_b   1.000
_cell.length_c   1.000
_cell.angle_alpha   90.00
_cell.angle_beta   90.00
_cell.angle_gamma   90.00
#
_symmetry.space_group_name_H-M   'P 1'
#
loop_
_entity.id
_entity.type
_entity.pdbx_description
1 polymer ?
#
loop_
_entity_poly.entity_id
_entity_poly.type
_entity_poly.pdbx_seq_one_letter_code
_entity_poly.pdbx_strand_id
1 'polypeptide(L)' 'MTALYRVNIKLPEGIVRVGKRGKYKFSLENAQTLMSEYQCYGYDMFLSTARAAFTYQNT' A
#
# COMPACT_ATOMS: atom_id res chain seq x y z
N MET A 1 -7.90 -5.78 15.54
CA MET A 1 -6.67 -5.54 14.78
C MET A 1 -6.99 -4.60 13.63
N THR A 2 -6.35 -3.44 13.53
CA THR A 2 -6.60 -2.49 12.44
C THR A 2 -5.93 -3.01 11.16
N ALA A 3 -6.70 -3.14 10.07
CA ALA A 3 -6.18 -3.58 8.79
C ALA A 3 -5.19 -2.54 8.22
N LEU A 4 -4.08 -3.02 7.66
CA LEU A 4 -3.11 -2.18 6.96
C LEU A 4 -3.29 -2.30 5.45
N TYR A 5 -2.94 -1.26 4.71
CA TYR A 5 -3.10 -1.13 3.27
C TYR A 5 -1.77 -0.83 2.60
N ARG A 6 -1.61 -1.30 1.36
CA ARG A 6 -0.49 -0.96 0.48
C ARG A 6 -1.00 0.02 -0.57
N VAL A 7 -0.25 1.09 -0.79
CA VAL A 7 -0.47 2.06 -1.87
C VAL A 7 0.29 1.58 -3.11
N ASN A 8 -0.39 1.48 -4.24
CA ASN A 8 0.16 1.04 -5.50
C ASN A 8 -0.05 2.10 -6.58
N ILE A 9 0.97 2.32 -7.41
CA ILE A 9 0.90 3.12 -8.63
C ILE A 9 0.88 2.18 -9.83
N LYS A 10 -0.06 2.41 -10.74
CA LYS A 10 -0.15 1.70 -12.02
C LYS A 10 0.65 2.47 -13.07
N LEU A 11 1.73 1.86 -13.55
CA LEU A 11 2.53 2.34 -14.66
C LEU A 11 2.31 1.43 -15.88
N PRO A 12 2.64 1.86 -17.10
CA PRO A 12 2.55 1.02 -18.30
C PRO A 12 3.36 -0.28 -18.18
N GLU A 13 4.49 -0.22 -17.48
CA GLU A 13 5.44 -1.33 -17.29
C GLU A 13 5.03 -2.28 -16.15
N GLY A 14 4.04 -1.88 -15.33
CA GLY A 14 3.57 -2.70 -14.21
C GLY A 14 3.14 -1.88 -12.99
N ILE A 15 3.05 -2.55 -11.85
CA ILE A 15 2.58 -1.96 -10.59
C ILE A 15 3.76 -1.70 -9.66
N VAL A 16 3.93 -0.45 -9.25
CA VAL A 16 4.96 -0.03 -8.30
C VAL A 16 4.33 0.22 -6.93
N ARG A 17 4.94 -0.34 -5.87
CA ARG A 17 4.50 -0.11 -4.49
C ARG A 17 5.16 1.12 -3.89
N VAL A 18 4.37 1.97 -3.26
CA VAL A 18 4.86 3.18 -2.59
C VAL A 18 5.28 2.86 -1.16
N GLY A 19 6.51 3.26 -0.81
CA GLY A 19 7.08 3.07 0.53
C GLY A 19 8.60 2.98 0.51
N LYS A 20 9.23 3.07 1.69
CA LYS A 20 10.69 3.05 1.86
C LYS A 20 11.08 1.99 2.90
N ARG A 21 12.22 1.32 2.68
CA ARG A 21 12.88 0.44 3.67
C ARG A 21 11.95 -0.63 4.28
N GLY A 22 11.18 -1.34 3.45
CA GLY A 22 10.30 -2.41 3.94
C GLY A 22 8.97 -1.95 4.53
N LYS A 23 8.74 -0.63 4.67
CA LYS A 23 7.47 -0.07 5.15
C LYS A 23 6.62 0.35 3.96
N TYR A 24 5.73 -0.56 3.55
CA TYR A 24 4.76 -0.38 2.46
C TYR A 24 3.31 -0.59 2.94
N LYS A 25 3.09 -0.51 4.25
CA LYS A 25 1.82 -0.82 4.90
C LYS A 25 1.42 0.38 5.74
N PHE A 26 0.23 0.92 5.48
CA PHE A 26 -0.29 2.15 6.08
C PHE A 26 -1.67 1.89 6.68
N SER A 27 -2.10 2.69 7.65
CA SER A 27 -3.53 2.75 7.98
C SER A 27 -4.32 3.26 6.77
N LEU A 28 -5.63 3.01 6.74
CA LEU A 28 -6.48 3.47 5.64
C LEU A 28 -6.37 4.99 5.43
N GLU A 29 -6.47 5.76 6.52
CA GLU A 29 -6.38 7.22 6.52
C GLU A 29 -5.05 7.71 5.93
N ASN A 30 -3.93 7.20 6.45
CA ASN A 30 -2.60 7.59 5.94
C ASN A 30 -2.41 7.18 4.47
N ALA A 31 -2.97 6.04 4.06
CA ALA A 31 -2.91 5.60 2.67
C ALA A 31 -3.71 6.53 1.75
N GLN A 32 -4.86 7.02 2.19
CA GLN A 32 -5.69 7.97 1.45
C GLN A 32 -5.01 9.34 1.33
N THR A 33 -4.42 9.86 2.41
CA THR A 33 -3.63 11.11 2.37
C THR A 33 -2.45 10.99 1.41
N LEU A 34 -1.74 9.86 1.45
CA LEU A 34 -0.61 9.64 0.54
C LEU A 34 -1.09 9.51 -0.91
N MET A 35 -2.26 8.91 -1.14
CA MET A 35 -2.84 8.87 -2.48
C MET A 35 -3.27 10.26 -2.99
N SER A 36 -3.85 11.12 -2.17
CA SER A 36 -4.23 12.46 -2.63
C SER A 36 -2.98 13.30 -3.00
N GLU A 37 -1.91 13.18 -2.22
CA GLU A 37 -0.62 13.82 -2.52
C GLU A 37 -0.03 13.37 -3.87
N TYR A 38 -0.09 12.07 -4.19
CA TYR A 38 0.50 11.57 -5.45
C TYR A 38 -0.43 11.77 -6.65
N GLN A 39 -1.74 11.85 -6.44
CA GLN A 39 -2.71 12.11 -7.50
C GLN A 39 -2.50 13.48 -8.15
N CYS A 40 -1.95 14.47 -7.43
CA CYS A 40 -1.63 15.77 -8.01
C CYS A 40 -0.56 15.71 -9.12
N TYR A 41 0.23 14.64 -9.18
CA TYR A 41 1.20 14.40 -10.24
C TYR A 41 0.64 13.58 -11.42
N GLY A 42 -0.66 13.26 -11.42
CA GLY A 42 -1.34 12.54 -12.51
C GLY A 42 -1.12 11.03 -12.51
N TYR A 43 -0.65 10.44 -11.40
CA TYR A 43 -0.48 9.00 -11.30
C TYR A 43 -1.78 8.27 -10.98
N ASP A 44 -2.03 7.18 -11.70
CA ASP A 44 -3.15 6.28 -11.48
C ASP A 44 -2.83 5.31 -10.33
N MET A 45 -3.60 5.36 -9.25
CA MET A 45 -3.25 4.66 -8.00
C MET A 45 -4.41 3.88 -7.39
N PHE A 46 -4.08 2.85 -6.62
CA PHE A 46 -5.07 2.03 -5.90
C PHE A 46 -4.52 1.40 -4.62
N LEU A 47 -5.43 1.09 -3.71
CA LEU A 47 -5.12 0.41 -2.44
C LEU A 47 -5.29 -1.11 -2.56
N SER A 48 -4.46 -1.85 -1.85
CA SER A 48 -4.64 -3.29 -1.64
C SER A 48 -4.46 -3.62 -0.16
N THR A 49 -5.22 -4.59 0.36
CA THR A 49 -5.08 -5.00 1.75
C THR A 49 -3.73 -5.68 1.97
N ALA A 50 -3.05 -5.31 3.06
CA ALA A 50 -1.83 -5.98 3.45
C ALA A 50 -2.17 -7.39 3.97
N ARG A 51 -1.50 -8.41 3.41
CA ARG A 51 -1.64 -9.79 3.91
C ARG A 51 -1.42 -9.81 5.42
N ALA A 52 -2.33 -10.46 6.13
CA ALA A 52 -2.20 -10.73 7.56
C ALA A 52 -0.86 -11.42 7.83
N ALA A 53 -0.26 -11.13 8.99
CA ALA A 53 0.94 -11.83 9.40
C ALA A 53 0.62 -13.33 9.45
N PHE A 54 1.30 -14.12 8.61
CA PHE A 54 1.19 -15.56 8.66
C PHE A 54 2.02 -16.02 9.86
N THR A 55 1.34 -16.40 10.94
CA THR A 55 1.96 -17.12 12.05
C THR A 55 2.05 -18.59 11.68
N TYR A 56 3.28 -19.11 11.56
CA TYR A 56 3.50 -20.54 11.47
C TYR A 56 3.07 -21.17 12.80
N GLN A 57 2.04 -21.99 12.79
CA GLN A 57 1.73 -22.86 13.93
C GLN A 57 2.62 -24.09 13.80
N ASN A 58 3.65 -24.19 14.65
CA ASN A 58 4.37 -25.45 14.81
C ASN A 58 3.41 -26.44 15.47
N THR A 59 2.83 -27.33 14.68
CA THR A 59 2.26 -28.61 15.13
C THR A 59 3.35 -29.66 15.19
#